data_AF-A0A927DHI8-F1
#
_entry.id   AF-A0A927DHI8-F1
#
_cell.length_a   1.000
_cell.length_b   1.000
_cell.length_c   1.000
_cell.angle_alpha   90.00
_cell.angle_beta   90.00
_cell.angle_gamma   90.00
#
_symmetry.space_group_name_H-M   'P 1'
#
loop_
_entity.id
_entity.type
_entity.pdbx_description
1 polymer ?
#
loop_
_entity_poly.entity_id
_entity_poly.type
_entity_poly.pdbx_seq_one_letter_code
_entity_poly.pdbx_strand_id
1 'polypeptide(L)'
;MANVAESLMAGTIRAGIAGGADSSSVLPIGVSKQLACILVDANKARTTGAKLKLFSRLRLRDLMPVPPAVAEYSTGLRMGDTAEQMAKTYGITREQQDALAHRSHQLAAKASVGRQTCRRGYDGLYPAFPRTAGGR
;
A
#
# COMPACT_ATOMS: atom_id res chain seq x y z
N MET A 1 12.14 -6.42 2.33
CA MET A 1 12.36 -7.40 3.42
C MET A 1 13.69 -8.15 3.33
N ALA A 2 14.28 -8.31 2.14
CA ALA A 2 15.60 -8.94 1.99
C ALA A 2 16.73 -8.26 2.80
N ASN A 3 16.65 -6.94 2.97
CA ASN A 3 17.73 -6.14 3.56
C ASN A 3 18.10 -6.51 5.02
N VAL A 4 17.14 -6.88 5.87
CA VAL A 4 17.43 -7.24 7.27
C VAL A 4 18.13 -8.59 7.36
N ALA A 5 17.66 -9.58 6.58
CA ALA A 5 18.29 -10.90 6.53
C ALA A 5 19.70 -10.82 5.93
N GLU A 6 19.87 -10.04 4.85
CA GLU A 6 21.16 -9.81 4.21
C GLU A 6 22.16 -9.13 5.16
N SER A 7 21.72 -8.11 5.91
CA SER A 7 22.57 -7.42 6.89
C SER A 7 22.97 -8.31 8.07
N LEU A 8 22.12 -9.27 8.45
CA LEU A 8 22.41 -10.31 9.45
C LEU A 8 23.46 -11.29 8.94
N MET A 9 23.29 -11.79 7.70
CA MET A 9 24.25 -12.72 7.08
C MET A 9 25.60 -12.06 6.80
N ALA A 10 25.60 -10.78 6.42
CA ALA A 10 26.82 -10.00 6.20
C ALA A 10 27.57 -9.65 7.51
N GLY A 11 26.99 -9.97 8.67
CA GLY A 11 27.58 -9.67 9.99
C GLY A 11 27.53 -8.20 10.37
N THR A 12 26.88 -7.35 9.58
CA THR A 12 26.76 -5.90 9.83
C THR A 12 25.83 -5.61 11.00
N ILE A 13 24.82 -6.45 11.22
CA ILE A 13 23.89 -6.32 12.36
C ILE A 13 23.75 -7.67 13.10
N ARG A 14 23.55 -7.61 14.42
CA ARG A 14 23.29 -8.78 15.27
C ARG A 14 21.80 -9.08 15.46
N ALA A 15 20.95 -8.06 15.33
CA ALA A 15 19.51 -8.18 15.44
C ALA A 15 18.85 -7.05 14.62
N GLY A 16 17.68 -7.34 14.05
CA GLY A 16 16.89 -6.38 13.30
C GLY A 16 15.42 -6.78 13.27
N ILE A 17 14.53 -5.79 13.23
CA ILE A 17 13.08 -6.00 13.13
C ILE A 17 12.66 -5.65 11.71
N ALA A 18 11.95 -6.58 11.05
CA ALA A 18 11.39 -6.38 9.72
C ALA A 18 9.86 -6.43 9.81
N GLY A 19 9.21 -5.42 9.23
CA GLY A 19 7.75 -5.31 9.19
C GLY A 19 7.33 -4.33 8.10
N GLY A 20 6.05 -4.36 7.72
CA GLY A 20 5.45 -3.46 6.74
C GLY A 20 4.08 -3.00 7.22
N ALA A 21 3.70 -1.77 6.86
CA ALA A 21 2.41 -1.20 7.17
C ALA A 21 1.82 -0.57 5.90
N ASP A 22 0.53 -0.79 5.67
CA ASP A 22 -0.25 -0.17 4.60
C ASP A 22 -1.56 0.36 5.20
N SER A 23 -2.04 1.50 4.72
CA SER A 23 -3.29 2.12 5.17
C SER A 23 -4.13 2.51 3.97
N SER A 24 -5.17 1.71 3.70
CA SER A 24 -6.08 1.94 2.57
C SER A 24 -7.31 2.78 2.94
N SER A 25 -7.41 3.29 4.17
CA SER A 25 -8.59 4.01 4.67
C SER A 25 -8.69 5.46 4.18
N VAL A 26 -7.58 6.08 3.78
CA VAL A 26 -7.55 7.45 3.26
C VAL A 26 -6.78 7.45 1.95
N LEU A 27 -7.50 7.46 0.83
CA LEU A 27 -6.90 7.64 -0.48
C LEU A 27 -6.41 9.09 -0.60
N PRO A 28 -5.13 9.34 -0.91
CA PRO A 28 -4.65 10.69 -1.11
C PRO A 28 -5.33 11.30 -2.35
N ILE A 29 -5.98 12.44 -2.17
CA ILE A 29 -6.50 13.22 -3.29
C ILE A 29 -5.30 13.80 -4.04
N GLY A 30 -5.10 13.33 -5.27
CA GLY A 30 -4.01 13.80 -6.13
C GLY A 30 -4.33 15.16 -6.73
N VAL A 31 -3.32 16.03 -6.79
CA VAL A 31 -3.33 17.18 -7.70
C VAL A 31 -3.15 16.68 -9.14
N SER A 32 -3.62 17.45 -10.12
CA SER A 32 -3.43 17.09 -11.53
C SER A 32 -1.94 16.94 -11.87
N LYS A 33 -1.60 16.05 -12.81
CA LYS A 33 -0.22 15.82 -13.29
C LYS A 33 0.43 17.13 -13.79
N GLN A 34 -0.37 18.01 -14.41
CA GLN A 34 0.10 19.31 -14.88
C GLN A 34 0.41 20.26 -13.72
N LEU A 35 -0.44 20.31 -12.69
CA LEU A 35 -0.18 21.10 -11.48
C LEU A 35 1.06 20.59 -10.72
N ALA A 36 1.20 19.27 -10.55
CA ALA A 36 2.38 18.66 -9.91
C ALA A 36 3.67 19.01 -10.65
N CYS A 37 3.68 18.90 -11.99
CA CYS A 37 4.85 19.24 -12.81
C CYS A 37 5.21 20.72 -12.69
N ILE A 38 4.22 21.62 -12.81
CA ILE A 38 4.45 23.06 -12.71
C ILE A 38 4.94 23.47 -11.31
N LEU A 39 4.44 22.83 -10.25
CA LEU A 39 4.93 23.08 -8.89
C LEU A 39 6.38 22.63 -8.69
N VAL A 40 6.76 21.47 -9.24
CA VAL A 40 8.16 20.99 -9.21
C VAL A 40 9.06 21.92 -10.03
N ASP A 41 8.62 22.35 -11.21
CA ASP A 41 9.39 23.24 -12.08
C ASP A 41 9.51 24.66 -11.48
N ALA A 42 8.45 25.16 -10.85
CA ALA A 42 8.46 26.42 -10.12
C ALA A 42 9.35 26.37 -8.87
N ASN A 43 9.46 25.21 -8.21
CA ASN A 43 10.40 25.00 -7.10
C ASN A 43 11.86 24.99 -7.59
N LYS A 44 12.13 24.41 -8.77
CA LYS A 44 13.46 24.42 -9.42
C LYS A 44 13.87 25.77 -10.00
N ALA A 45 12.93 26.62 -10.41
CA ALA A 45 13.23 27.93 -10.99
C ALA A 45 13.83 28.89 -9.96
N ARG A 46 15.03 29.42 -10.24
CA ARG A 46 15.74 30.35 -9.34
C ARG A 46 15.27 31.81 -9.42
N THR A 47 14.63 32.20 -10.52
CA THR A 47 14.22 33.58 -10.78
C THR A 47 12.70 33.75 -10.70
N THR A 48 12.25 34.86 -10.09
CA THR A 48 10.83 35.20 -9.91
C THR A 48 10.08 35.37 -11.24
N GLY A 49 10.74 35.92 -12.27
CA GLY A 49 10.16 36.03 -13.61
C GLY A 49 9.92 34.68 -14.30
N ALA A 50 10.81 33.71 -14.11
CA ALA A 50 10.62 32.36 -14.63
C ALA A 50 9.47 31.63 -13.90
N LYS A 51 9.32 31.86 -12.58
CA LYS A 51 8.18 31.33 -11.81
C LYS A 51 6.85 31.90 -12.32
N LEU A 52 6.73 33.22 -12.52
CA LEU A 52 5.50 33.83 -13.01
C LEU A 52 5.07 33.29 -14.39
N LYS A 53 6.04 33.04 -15.28
CA LYS A 53 5.78 32.46 -16.61
C LYS A 53 5.35 31.00 -16.55
N LEU A 54 5.73 30.27 -15.51
CA LEU A 54 5.27 28.90 -15.27
C LEU A 54 3.84 28.91 -14.71
N PHE A 55 3.52 29.82 -13.80
CA PHE A 55 2.15 29.99 -13.28
C PHE A 55 1.17 30.51 -14.33
N SER A 56 1.61 31.33 -15.29
CA SER A 56 0.74 31.81 -16.38
C SER A 56 0.31 30.70 -17.37
N ARG A 57 0.94 29.52 -17.30
CA ARG A 57 0.55 28.33 -18.07
C ARG A 57 -0.52 27.49 -17.38
N LEU A 58 -0.81 27.77 -16.10
CA LEU A 58 -1.77 27.02 -15.30
C LEU A 58 -3.20 27.40 -15.69
N ARG A 59 -4.05 26.41 -16.01
CA ARG A 59 -5.47 26.65 -16.31
C ARG A 59 -6.30 26.36 -15.06
N LEU A 60 -7.45 27.03 -14.93
CA LEU A 60 -8.37 26.81 -13.80
C LEU A 60 -8.82 25.34 -13.66
N ARG A 61 -8.84 24.59 -14.78
CA ARG A 61 -9.17 23.15 -14.82
C ARG A 61 -8.07 22.27 -14.20
N ASP A 62 -6.84 22.74 -14.11
CA ASP A 62 -5.70 21.96 -13.56
C ASP A 62 -5.63 22.02 -12.03
N LEU A 63 -6.35 22.96 -11.42
CA LEU A 63 -6.59 23.06 -9.98
C LEU A 63 -7.71 22.12 -9.49
N MET A 64 -8.46 21.50 -10.42
CA MET A 64 -9.50 20.57 -10.02
C MET A 64 -8.87 19.29 -9.44
N PRO A 65 -9.35 18.82 -8.28
CA PRO A 65 -8.86 17.59 -7.67
C PRO A 65 -9.14 16.42 -8.62
N VAL A 66 -8.09 15.66 -8.93
CA VAL A 66 -8.23 14.45 -9.75
C VAL A 66 -8.68 13.34 -8.81
N PRO A 67 -9.81 12.65 -9.08
CA PRO A 67 -10.24 11.54 -8.26
C PRO A 67 -9.16 10.46 -8.26
N PRO A 68 -8.89 9.79 -7.12
CA PRO A 68 -7.86 8.78 -7.03
C PRO A 68 -8.17 7.64 -8.00
N ALA A 69 -7.39 7.53 -9.06
CA ALA A 69 -7.51 6.42 -10.00
C ALA A 69 -6.87 5.19 -9.34
N VAL A 70 -7.65 4.13 -9.14
CA VAL A 70 -7.19 2.79 -8.71
C VAL A 70 -6.43 2.07 -9.86
N ALA A 71 -6.20 2.78 -10.97
CA ALA A 71 -5.41 2.32 -12.10
C ALA A 71 -3.95 2.71 -11.87
N GLU A 72 -3.05 1.79 -12.18
CA GLU A 72 -1.62 2.05 -12.13
C GLU A 72 -1.24 3.16 -13.12
N TYR A 73 -0.43 4.10 -12.67
CA TYR A 73 -0.10 5.31 -13.41
C TYR A 73 0.58 5.06 -14.77
N SER A 74 1.33 3.96 -14.89
CA SER A 74 2.13 3.63 -16.08
C SER A 74 1.35 2.81 -17.11
N THR A 75 0.52 1.87 -16.66
CA THR A 75 -0.20 0.92 -17.53
C THR A 75 -1.65 1.34 -17.77
N GLY A 76 -2.21 2.20 -16.90
CA GLY A 76 -3.62 2.58 -16.93
C GLY A 76 -4.58 1.44 -16.59
N LEU A 77 -4.06 0.27 -16.23
CA LEU A 77 -4.84 -0.90 -15.85
C LEU A 77 -5.04 -0.94 -14.34
N ARG A 78 -6.17 -1.46 -13.90
CA ARG A 78 -6.39 -1.77 -12.48
C ARG A 78 -5.75 -3.12 -12.17
N MET A 79 -5.44 -3.35 -10.89
CA MET A 79 -4.89 -4.64 -10.44
C MET A 79 -5.79 -5.83 -10.86
N GLY A 80 -7.11 -5.66 -10.79
CA GLY A 80 -8.07 -6.67 -11.23
C GLY A 80 -8.05 -6.94 -12.74
N ASP A 81 -7.84 -5.91 -13.56
CA ASP A 81 -7.74 -6.07 -15.02
C ASP A 81 -6.49 -6.90 -15.38
N THR A 82 -5.39 -6.68 -14.66
CA THR A 82 -4.15 -7.44 -14.82
C THR A 82 -4.32 -8.89 -14.36
N ALA A 83 -5.03 -9.12 -13.25
CA ALA A 83 -5.34 -10.46 -12.78
C ALA A 83 -6.21 -11.24 -13.77
N GLU A 84 -7.20 -10.59 -14.39
CA GLU A 84 -8.05 -11.18 -15.42
C GLU A 84 -7.25 -11.52 -16.69
N GLN A 85 -6.33 -10.65 -17.11
CA GLN A 85 -5.44 -10.93 -18.23
C GLN A 85 -4.57 -12.16 -17.96
N MET A 86 -3.98 -12.26 -16.76
CA MET A 86 -3.21 -13.43 -16.33
C MET A 86 -4.07 -14.69 -16.37
N ALA A 87 -5.28 -14.66 -15.80
CA ALA A 87 -6.18 -15.80 -15.82
C ALA A 87 -6.49 -16.27 -17.25
N LYS A 88 -6.72 -15.35 -18.18
CA LYS A 88 -6.94 -15.67 -19.61
C LYS A 88 -5.70 -16.26 -20.27
N THR A 89 -4.52 -15.68 -20.04
CA THR A 89 -3.26 -16.16 -20.62
C THR A 89 -2.93 -17.59 -20.21
N TYR A 90 -3.22 -17.95 -18.95
CA TYR A 90 -2.95 -19.29 -18.42
C TYR A 90 -4.16 -20.23 -18.47
N GLY A 91 -5.27 -19.82 -19.07
CA GLY A 91 -6.47 -20.64 -19.21
C GLY A 91 -7.14 -21.02 -17.89
N ILE A 92 -7.01 -20.18 -16.86
CA ILE A 92 -7.58 -20.43 -15.53
C ILE A 92 -9.08 -20.16 -15.57
N THR A 93 -9.88 -21.22 -15.41
CA THR A 93 -11.35 -21.11 -15.47
C THR A 93 -11.91 -20.39 -14.24
N ARG A 94 -13.16 -19.93 -14.33
CA ARG A 94 -13.84 -19.29 -13.19
C ARG A 94 -14.02 -20.26 -12.02
N GLU A 95 -14.36 -21.50 -12.33
CA GLU A 95 -14.54 -22.56 -11.33
C GLU A 95 -13.24 -22.83 -10.56
N GLN A 96 -12.08 -22.76 -11.24
CA GLN A 96 -10.77 -22.90 -10.60
C GLN A 96 -10.44 -21.72 -9.67
N GLN A 97 -10.77 -20.49 -10.09
CA GLN A 97 -10.58 -19.28 -9.27
C GLN A 97 -11.47 -19.34 -8.01
N ASP A 98 -12.74 -19.71 -8.17
CA ASP A 98 -13.71 -19.80 -7.09
C ASP A 98 -13.37 -20.91 -6.10
N ALA A 99 -12.93 -22.07 -6.60
CA ALA A 99 -12.47 -23.17 -5.75
C ALA A 99 -11.29 -22.76 -4.86
N LEU A 100 -10.34 -21.99 -5.40
CA LEU A 100 -9.21 -21.45 -4.65
C LEU A 100 -9.65 -20.43 -3.60
N ALA A 101 -10.53 -19.49 -3.98
CA ALA A 101 -11.06 -18.48 -3.08
C ALA A 101 -11.80 -19.11 -1.90
N HIS A 102 -12.70 -20.06 -2.18
CA HIS A 102 -13.44 -20.80 -1.16
C HIS A 102 -12.51 -21.55 -0.20
N ARG A 103 -11.53 -22.29 -0.75
CA ARG A 103 -10.54 -23.00 0.08
C ARG A 103 -9.75 -22.05 0.97
N SER A 104 -9.32 -20.90 0.45
CA SER A 104 -8.58 -19.89 1.20
C SER A 104 -9.41 -19.34 2.37
N HIS A 105 -10.67 -18.98 2.12
CA HIS A 105 -11.58 -18.51 3.18
C HIS A 105 -11.84 -19.57 4.24
N GLN A 106 -12.05 -20.82 3.85
CA GLN A 106 -12.22 -21.93 4.81
C GLN A 106 -10.97 -22.13 5.67
N LEU A 107 -9.78 -22.09 5.08
CA LEU A 107 -8.52 -22.22 5.83
C LEU A 107 -8.29 -21.03 6.77
N ALA A 108 -8.56 -19.81 6.32
CA ALA A 108 -8.47 -18.60 7.13
C ALA A 108 -9.43 -18.64 8.33
N ALA A 109 -10.68 -19.11 8.12
CA ALA A 109 -11.66 -19.28 9.18
C ALA A 109 -11.19 -20.32 10.21
N LYS A 110 -10.73 -21.50 9.76
CA LYS A 110 -10.20 -22.56 10.64
C LYS A 110 -8.98 -22.07 11.44
N ALA A 111 -8.05 -21.38 10.79
CA ALA A 111 -6.86 -20.84 11.45
C ALA A 111 -7.19 -19.73 12.46
N SER A 112 -8.23 -18.95 12.21
CA SER A 112 -8.69 -17.90 13.14
C SER A 112 -9.26 -18.50 14.42
N VAL A 113 -10.09 -19.54 14.30
CA VAL A 113 -10.62 -20.28 15.44
C VAL A 113 -9.48 -20.94 16.24
N GLY A 114 -8.54 -21.60 15.56
CA GLY A 114 -7.37 -22.22 16.20
C GLY A 114 -6.43 -21.21 16.88
N ARG A 115 -6.30 -19.99 16.35
CA ARG A 115 -5.56 -18.90 17.03
C ARG A 115 -6.29 -18.37 18.25
N GLN A 116 -7.62 -18.42 18.27
CA GLN A 116 -8.42 -17.97 19.41
C GLN A 116 -8.40 -18.97 20.57
N THR A 117 -8.38 -20.28 20.27
CA THR A 117 -8.17 -21.34 21.28
C THR A 117 -6.74 -21.31 21.82
N CYS A 118 -5.76 -21.14 20.93
CA CYS A 118 -4.35 -20.92 21.28
C CYS A 118 -4.20 -19.71 22.22
N ARG A 119 -4.71 -18.53 21.84
CA ARG A 119 -4.64 -17.30 22.67
C ARG A 119 -5.29 -17.47 24.05
N ARG A 120 -6.44 -18.13 24.15
CA ARG A 120 -7.07 -18.46 25.45
C ARG A 120 -6.19 -19.35 26.34
N GLY A 121 -5.38 -20.24 25.77
CA GLY A 121 -4.41 -21.03 26.53
C GLY A 121 -3.19 -20.24 27.00
N TYR A 122 -2.77 -19.22 26.23
CA TYR A 122 -1.62 -18.35 26.57
C TYR A 122 -1.97 -17.24 27.57
N ASP A 123 -3.22 -16.78 27.63
CA ASP A 123 -3.68 -15.78 28.60
C ASP A 123 -3.58 -16.27 30.08
N GLY A 124 -3.38 -17.57 30.30
CA GLY A 124 -3.10 -18.16 31.62
C GLY A 124 -1.62 -18.40 31.95
N LEU A 125 -0.71 -18.24 30.98
CA LEU A 125 0.71 -18.58 31.12
C LEU A 125 1.65 -17.38 31.22
N TYR A 126 1.20 -16.19 30.80
CA TYR A 126 1.98 -14.95 30.92
C TYR A 126 1.14 -13.87 31.59
N PRO A 127 1.67 -13.16 32.61
CA PRO A 127 0.97 -12.03 33.19
C PRO A 127 0.70 -10.99 32.09
N ALA A 128 -0.52 -10.48 32.04
CA ALA A 128 -0.91 -9.43 31.12
C ALA A 128 0.11 -8.28 31.21
N PHE A 129 0.71 -7.90 30.08
CA PHE A 129 1.55 -6.71 30.01
C PHE A 129 0.74 -5.52 30.53
N PRO A 130 1.24 -4.75 31.50
CA PRO A 130 0.51 -3.60 32.02
C PRO A 130 0.23 -2.66 30.85
N ARG A 131 -1.05 -2.43 30.57
CA ARG A 131 -1.46 -1.36 29.66
C ARG A 131 -0.95 -0.07 30.28
N THR A 132 0.12 0.49 29.71
CA THR A 132 0.51 1.85 30.02
C THR A 132 -0.67 2.74 29.70
N ALA A 133 -1.31 3.28 30.73
CA ALA A 133 -2.34 4.29 30.60
C ALA A 133 -1.72 5.47 29.84
N GLY A 134 -2.07 5.60 28.56
CA GLY A 134 -1.78 6.78 27.77
C GLY A 134 -2.43 7.97 28.44
N GLY A 135 -1.61 8.97 28.78
CA GLY A 135 -2.02 10.19 29.45
C GLY A 135 -3.10 10.96 28.68
N ARG A 136 -3.84 11.72 29.46
CA ARG A 136 -4.85 12.71 29.06
C ARG A 136 -4.31 13.70 28.04
#